data_AF-A0A928RJX9-F1
#
_entry.id   AF-A0A928RJX9-F1
#
_cell.length_a   1.000
_cell.length_b   1.000
_cell.length_c   1.000
_cell.angle_alpha   90.00
_cell.angle_beta   90.00
_cell.angle_gamma   90.00
#
_symmetry.space_group_name_H-M   'P 1'
#
loop_
_entity.id
_entity.type
_entity.pdbx_description
1 polymer ?
#
loop_
_entity_poly.entity_id
_entity_poly.type
_entity_poly.pdbx_seq_one_letter_code
_entity_poly.pdbx_strand_id
1 'polypeptide(L)'
;MTGGFQNKYYFFKETEHQGERLTKNSPGYISFWESTGILKINILLENITGNLPICRTFLEGGNNRMKIAEFTLKKNNKNSTYGISLSFKTKLPDGLSISDFDTAYICIETNESTTSLFETHSQMPCKKVQEEKAQTREEHAKKHETPDAVFSDLKCFDPFETTNHSYKWWLCENYTRVCDTLHKMDIHLPTYVAKTLYANMQFYKHAILGKYTSIEDRCFIIVGIPVQELPRINNPQSPARPMACRRFINNSGYKGYLLFYIDYATTALVKAVVV
;
A
#
# COMPACT_ATOMS: atom_id res chain seq x y z
N MET A 1 11.80 22.70 10.70
CA MET A 1 10.47 22.21 10.28
C MET A 1 10.61 20.74 10.02
N THR A 2 10.02 19.93 10.90
CA THR A 2 9.98 18.47 10.83
C THR A 2 9.00 18.06 9.74
N GLY A 3 9.42 17.22 8.79
CA GLY A 3 8.52 16.74 7.75
C GLY A 3 7.61 15.68 8.34
N GLY A 4 6.33 15.98 8.58
CA GLY A 4 5.38 15.00 9.11
C GLY A 4 4.87 14.01 8.08
N PHE A 5 3.84 13.25 8.44
CA PHE A 5 3.25 12.26 7.55
C PHE A 5 2.61 12.88 6.32
N GLN A 6 2.78 12.20 5.21
CA GLN A 6 2.17 12.43 3.91
C GLN A 6 1.30 11.24 3.52
N ASN A 7 0.55 11.42 2.43
CA ASN A 7 -0.38 10.46 1.85
C ASN A 7 0.31 9.22 1.23
N LYS A 8 1.03 8.41 2.01
CA LYS A 8 1.85 7.29 1.51
C LYS A 8 1.82 6.08 2.45
N TYR A 9 2.53 5.03 2.04
CA TYR A 9 2.77 3.83 2.84
C TYR A 9 4.00 4.01 3.73
N TYR A 10 3.89 3.52 4.95
CA TYR A 10 4.95 3.49 5.95
C TYR A 10 5.09 2.07 6.45
N PHE A 11 6.30 1.53 6.36
CA PHE A 11 6.59 0.18 6.80
C PHE A 11 7.14 0.25 8.21
N PHE A 12 6.65 -0.64 9.07
CA PHE A 12 7.15 -0.70 10.43
C PHE A 12 8.58 -1.21 10.43
N LYS A 13 9.45 -0.50 11.17
CA LYS A 13 10.80 -0.98 11.42
C LYS A 13 10.74 -2.06 12.50
N GLU A 14 11.60 -3.04 12.35
CA GLU A 14 11.80 -4.10 13.35
C GLU A 14 12.37 -3.46 14.63
N THR A 15 11.58 -3.39 15.69
CA THR A 15 12.01 -2.87 16.99
C THR A 15 12.04 -4.00 18.01
N GLU A 16 13.22 -4.30 18.56
CA GLU A 16 13.31 -5.15 19.75
C GLU A 16 12.66 -4.42 20.93
N HIS A 17 11.51 -4.88 21.40
CA HIS A 17 10.95 -4.44 22.66
C HIS A 17 11.01 -5.55 23.71
N GLN A 18 11.34 -5.14 24.93
CA GLN A 18 11.70 -5.98 26.05
C GLN A 18 10.64 -7.06 26.33
N GLY A 19 11.04 -8.33 26.19
CA GLY A 19 10.34 -9.48 26.79
C GLY A 19 9.59 -10.39 25.82
N GLU A 20 8.97 -9.86 24.77
CA GLU A 20 8.29 -10.68 23.76
C GLU A 20 8.99 -10.51 22.41
N ARG A 21 9.67 -11.58 21.97
CA ARG A 21 10.29 -11.62 20.64
C ARG A 21 9.20 -11.42 19.60
N LEU A 22 9.11 -10.22 19.04
CA LEU A 22 8.79 -10.08 17.63
C LEU A 22 9.70 -11.07 16.91
N THR A 23 9.11 -12.12 16.33
CA THR A 23 9.88 -12.95 15.41
C THR A 23 10.46 -12.02 14.36
N LYS A 24 11.71 -12.21 13.94
CA LYS A 24 12.45 -11.33 13.03
C LYS A 24 11.80 -11.05 11.65
N ASN A 25 10.53 -11.44 11.47
CA ASN A 25 9.77 -11.49 10.24
C ASN A 25 8.28 -11.17 10.49
N SER A 26 7.94 -10.19 11.33
CA SER A 26 6.55 -9.69 11.45
C SER A 26 6.33 -8.51 10.50
N PRO A 27 5.99 -8.76 9.22
CA PRO A 27 5.82 -7.68 8.27
C PRO A 27 4.57 -6.86 8.56
N GLY A 28 4.63 -5.59 8.19
CA GLY A 28 3.45 -4.75 8.20
C GLY A 28 3.66 -3.37 7.59
N TYR A 29 2.55 -2.71 7.33
CA TYR A 29 2.53 -1.31 6.94
C TYR A 29 1.35 -0.59 7.60
N ILE A 30 1.52 0.71 7.77
CA ILE A 30 0.45 1.67 7.95
C ILE A 30 0.47 2.64 6.80
N SER A 31 -0.70 3.09 6.37
CA SER A 31 -0.78 4.06 5.29
C SER A 31 -1.83 5.10 5.61
N PHE A 32 -1.51 6.35 5.34
CA PHE A 32 -2.37 7.50 5.63
C PHE A 32 -2.82 8.14 4.33
N TRP A 33 -4.09 8.54 4.27
CA TRP A 33 -4.64 9.34 3.18
C TRP A 33 -5.61 10.37 3.73
N GLU A 34 -5.17 11.62 3.77
CA GLU A 34 -6.00 12.76 4.12
C GLU A 34 -6.65 13.35 2.85
N SER A 35 -7.98 13.52 2.91
CA SER A 35 -8.76 14.30 1.95
C SER A 35 -9.86 15.03 2.71
N THR A 36 -9.97 16.35 2.53
CA THR A 36 -11.06 17.16 3.10
C THR A 36 -11.26 16.94 4.62
N GLY A 37 -10.17 16.89 5.40
CA GLY A 37 -10.18 16.66 6.85
C GLY A 37 -10.56 15.23 7.28
N ILE A 38 -10.79 14.33 6.32
CA ILE A 38 -11.02 12.90 6.56
C ILE A 38 -9.70 12.18 6.32
N LEU A 39 -9.22 11.49 7.34
CA LEU A 39 -8.04 10.65 7.30
C LEU A 39 -8.47 9.19 7.13
N LYS A 40 -8.17 8.62 5.96
CA LYS A 40 -8.27 7.19 5.69
C LYS A 40 -6.97 6.51 6.10
N ILE A 41 -7.10 5.41 6.82
CA ILE A 41 -5.96 4.69 7.40
C ILE A 41 -6.11 3.22 7.08
N ASN A 42 -5.06 2.64 6.49
CA ASN A 42 -4.97 1.21 6.30
C ASN A 42 -3.82 0.66 7.15
N ILE A 43 -4.09 -0.44 7.86
CA ILE A 43 -3.10 -1.11 8.70
C ILE A 43 -3.06 -2.58 8.30
N LEU A 44 -1.86 -3.07 7.99
CA LEU A 44 -1.56 -4.48 7.85
C LEU A 44 -0.45 -4.83 8.85
N LEU A 45 -0.70 -5.82 9.71
CA LEU A 45 0.35 -6.48 10.50
C LEU A 45 0.13 -7.97 10.42
N GLU A 46 1.20 -8.74 10.25
CA GLU A 46 1.14 -10.21 10.22
C GLU A 46 2.21 -10.84 11.11
N ASN A 47 2.00 -12.12 11.43
CA ASN A 47 2.92 -12.93 12.22
C ASN A 47 3.24 -12.37 13.61
N ILE A 48 2.24 -11.81 14.30
CA ILE A 48 2.38 -11.43 15.71
C ILE A 48 2.18 -12.67 16.58
N THR A 49 3.01 -12.89 17.58
CA THR A 49 2.86 -14.01 18.54
C THR A 49 2.67 -13.46 19.93
N GLY A 50 1.78 -14.04 20.74
CA GLY A 50 1.49 -13.57 22.11
C GLY A 50 0.07 -13.92 22.57
N ASN A 51 -0.31 -13.45 23.76
CA ASN A 51 -1.70 -13.52 24.25
C ASN A 51 -2.61 -12.58 23.46
N LEU A 52 -3.94 -12.80 23.47
CA LEU A 52 -4.96 -11.99 22.78
C LEU A 52 -4.78 -10.50 23.09
N PRO A 53 -4.17 -9.70 22.20
CA PRO A 53 -3.81 -8.36 22.60
C PRO A 53 -4.81 -7.34 22.08
N ILE A 54 -5.09 -6.35 22.91
CA ILE A 54 -5.76 -5.13 22.46
C ILE A 54 -4.69 -4.26 21.82
N CYS A 55 -4.93 -3.83 20.59
CA CYS A 55 -4.03 -2.97 19.87
C CYS A 55 -4.62 -1.57 19.74
N ARG A 56 -3.79 -0.56 19.99
CA ARG A 56 -4.14 0.85 19.84
C ARG A 56 -3.16 1.51 18.90
N THR A 57 -3.68 2.22 17.90
CA THR A 57 -2.85 2.99 16.96
C THR A 57 -2.89 4.46 17.35
N PHE A 58 -1.73 5.09 17.38
CA PHE A 58 -1.57 6.50 17.71
C PHE A 58 -0.83 7.26 16.60
N LEU A 59 -1.16 8.54 16.46
CA LEU A 59 -0.29 9.54 15.84
C LEU A 59 0.31 10.40 16.94
N GLU A 60 1.57 10.76 16.78
CA GLU A 60 2.30 11.66 17.66
C GLU A 60 3.07 12.69 16.84
N GLY A 61 3.08 13.93 17.32
CA GLY A 61 3.81 15.05 16.73
C GLY A 61 3.90 16.20 17.72
N GLY A 62 5.12 16.58 18.10
CA GLY A 62 5.34 17.59 19.15
C GLY A 62 4.66 17.21 20.47
N ASN A 63 3.72 18.03 20.95
CA ASN A 63 2.93 17.75 22.16
C ASN A 63 1.57 17.09 21.86
N ASN A 64 1.27 16.80 20.60
CA ASN A 64 -0.01 16.22 20.19
C ASN A 64 0.13 14.71 20.10
N ARG A 65 -0.64 13.99 20.92
CA ARG A 65 -0.82 12.54 20.80
C ARG A 65 -2.29 12.24 20.56
N MET A 66 -2.60 11.60 19.45
CA MET A 66 -3.96 11.27 19.05
C MET A 66 -4.13 9.76 18.94
N LYS A 67 -5.08 9.19 19.70
CA LYS A 67 -5.52 7.81 19.47
C LYS A 67 -6.37 7.77 18.20
N ILE A 68 -5.96 6.95 17.25
CA ILE A 68 -6.63 6.82 15.96
C ILE A 68 -7.64 5.67 15.94
N ALA A 69 -7.25 4.53 16.50
CA ALA A 69 -8.07 3.33 16.49
C ALA A 69 -7.70 2.39 17.63
N GLU A 70 -8.65 1.54 17.98
CA GLU A 70 -8.52 0.46 18.95
C GLU A 70 -9.18 -0.79 18.37
N PHE A 71 -8.50 -1.93 18.44
CA PHE A 71 -8.94 -3.16 17.82
C PHE A 71 -8.30 -4.38 18.47
N THR A 72 -8.97 -5.53 18.36
CA THR A 72 -8.42 -6.82 18.82
C THR A 72 -7.81 -7.58 17.65
N LEU A 73 -6.65 -8.20 17.85
CA LEU A 73 -6.06 -9.03 16.81
C LEU A 73 -6.86 -10.31 16.56
N LYS A 74 -6.91 -10.74 15.30
CA LYS A 74 -7.51 -12.02 14.94
C LYS A 74 -6.43 -13.11 14.94
N LYS A 75 -6.68 -14.19 15.70
CA LYS A 75 -5.82 -15.38 15.67
C LYS A 75 -5.94 -16.06 14.31
N ASN A 76 -4.78 -16.32 13.70
CA ASN A 76 -4.65 -17.21 12.56
C ASN A 76 -4.57 -18.65 13.07
N ASN A 77 -5.66 -19.39 12.87
CA ASN A 77 -5.80 -20.76 13.36
C ASN A 77 -4.77 -21.75 12.80
N LYS A 78 -4.06 -21.42 11.72
CA LYS A 78 -3.10 -22.33 11.09
C LYS A 78 -1.73 -22.34 11.78
N ASN A 79 -1.28 -21.19 12.31
CA ASN A 79 0.11 -21.01 12.71
C ASN A 79 0.27 -20.43 14.13
N SER A 80 -0.82 -20.34 14.92
CA SER A 80 -0.83 -19.69 16.24
C SER A 80 -0.30 -18.25 16.24
N THR A 81 -0.30 -17.60 15.07
CA THR A 81 0.04 -16.18 14.91
C THR A 81 -1.21 -15.33 14.89
N TYR A 82 -1.04 -14.04 15.07
CA TYR A 82 -2.05 -13.01 15.04
C TYR A 82 -1.76 -12.05 13.89
N GLY A 83 -2.81 -11.46 13.35
CA GLY A 83 -2.67 -10.44 12.32
C GLY A 83 -3.86 -9.52 12.26
N ILE A 84 -3.66 -8.42 11.53
CA ILE A 84 -4.70 -7.44 11.29
C ILE A 84 -4.63 -6.89 9.87
N SER A 85 -5.81 -6.66 9.31
CA SER A 85 -6.02 -5.95 8.06
C SER A 85 -7.23 -5.04 8.25
N LEU A 86 -6.98 -3.77 8.54
CA LEU A 86 -8.04 -2.78 8.75
C LEU A 86 -7.94 -1.65 7.73
N SER A 87 -9.10 -1.13 7.37
CA SER A 87 -9.27 0.14 6.66
C SER A 87 -10.37 0.91 7.38
N PHE A 88 -10.07 2.11 7.86
CA PHE A 88 -11.06 2.95 8.53
C PHE A 88 -10.84 4.43 8.19
N LYS A 89 -11.84 5.24 8.50
CA LYS A 89 -11.83 6.69 8.30
C LYS A 89 -12.03 7.36 9.64
N THR A 90 -11.25 8.39 9.92
CA THR A 90 -11.46 9.26 11.08
C THR A 90 -11.40 10.72 10.65
N LYS A 91 -12.01 11.63 11.40
CA LYS A 91 -11.84 13.07 11.19
C LYS A 91 -10.66 13.53 12.03
N LEU A 92 -9.80 14.34 11.42
CA LEU A 92 -8.78 15.06 12.18
C LEU A 92 -9.46 16.19 12.98
N PRO A 93 -8.95 16.52 14.18
CA PRO A 93 -9.38 17.71 14.91
C PRO A 93 -9.22 18.97 14.05
N ASP A 94 -10.09 19.95 14.26
CA ASP A 94 -10.08 21.20 13.48
C ASP A 94 -8.70 21.88 13.55
N GLY A 95 -8.16 22.21 12.37
CA GLY A 95 -6.86 22.84 12.24
C GLY A 95 -5.65 21.89 12.26
N LEU A 96 -5.86 20.58 12.41
CA LEU A 96 -4.79 19.58 12.26
C LEU A 96 -4.83 18.90 10.89
N SER A 97 -3.65 18.69 10.32
CA SER A 97 -3.39 17.87 9.15
C SER A 97 -2.52 16.67 9.53
N ILE A 98 -2.53 15.63 8.69
CA ILE A 98 -1.65 14.46 8.87
C ILE A 98 -0.16 14.85 8.89
N SER A 99 0.20 15.97 8.26
CA SER A 99 1.56 16.52 8.28
C SER A 99 2.00 17.09 9.62
N ASP A 100 1.09 17.25 10.59
CA ASP A 100 1.43 17.73 11.94
C ASP A 100 1.96 16.61 12.83
N PHE A 101 1.89 15.36 12.38
CA PHE A 101 2.37 14.17 13.09
C PHE A 101 3.64 13.64 12.42
N ASP A 102 4.65 13.29 13.20
CA ASP A 102 5.93 12.77 12.70
C ASP A 102 6.12 11.27 13.00
N THR A 103 5.33 10.74 13.94
CA THR A 103 5.46 9.38 14.44
C THR A 103 4.10 8.70 14.53
N ALA A 104 4.04 7.46 14.04
CA ALA A 104 2.87 6.61 14.13
C ALA A 104 3.32 5.29 14.73
N TYR A 105 2.61 4.88 15.77
CA TYR A 105 2.91 3.61 16.41
C TYR A 105 1.66 2.84 16.77
N ILE A 106 1.83 1.53 16.83
CA ILE A 106 0.84 0.58 17.30
C ILE A 106 1.33 0.04 18.63
N CYS A 107 0.61 0.38 19.69
CA CYS A 107 0.76 -0.24 21.00
C CYS A 107 -0.04 -1.52 21.05
N ILE A 108 0.58 -2.58 21.54
CA ILE A 108 -0.04 -3.86 21.83
C ILE A 108 -0.07 -3.98 23.35
N GLU A 109 -1.27 -4.03 23.90
CA GLU A 109 -1.48 -4.30 25.31
C GLU A 109 -1.73 -5.78 25.52
N THR A 110 -0.86 -6.37 26.34
CA THR A 110 -1.06 -7.68 26.93
C THR A 110 -1.53 -7.50 28.37
N ASN A 111 -2.03 -8.57 29.00
CA ASN A 111 -2.47 -8.54 30.39
C ASN A 111 -1.36 -8.13 31.39
N GLU A 112 -0.10 -8.12 30.95
CA GLU A 112 1.08 -7.94 31.81
C GLU A 112 1.83 -6.63 31.52
N SER A 113 1.64 -6.00 30.34
CA SER A 113 2.25 -4.70 30.01
C SER A 113 1.68 -4.04 28.75
N THR A 114 1.82 -2.71 28.65
CA THR A 114 1.65 -1.98 27.39
C THR A 114 3.00 -1.86 26.69
N THR A 115 3.12 -2.42 25.49
CA THR A 115 4.34 -2.33 24.70
C THR A 115 4.03 -1.64 23.36
N SER A 116 4.72 -0.54 23.06
CA SER A 116 4.76 -0.02 21.68
C SER A 116 5.51 -1.02 20.83
N LEU A 117 4.88 -1.54 19.77
CA LEU A 117 5.40 -2.73 19.09
C LEU A 117 5.79 -2.47 17.64
N PHE A 118 5.13 -1.49 17.02
CA PHE A 118 5.41 -1.10 15.66
C PHE A 118 5.49 0.42 15.60
N GLU A 119 6.63 0.95 15.22
CA GLU A 119 6.86 2.39 15.08
C GLU A 119 7.31 2.71 13.66
N THR A 120 6.77 3.78 13.12
CA THR A 120 7.28 4.40 11.90
C THR A 120 7.39 5.90 12.09
N HIS A 121 8.48 6.44 11.57
CA HIS A 121 8.73 7.87 11.52
C HIS A 121 8.57 8.36 10.09
N SER A 122 8.15 9.60 9.92
CA SER A 122 7.97 10.24 8.61
C SER A 122 9.26 10.45 7.80
N GLN A 123 10.44 10.23 8.40
CA GLN A 123 11.80 10.56 7.93
C GLN A 123 11.94 11.18 6.53
N MET A 124 12.16 12.51 6.53
CA MET A 124 13.23 13.15 5.77
C MET A 124 13.96 14.17 6.66
N PRO A 125 15.31 14.23 6.66
CA PRO A 125 16.05 15.41 7.10
C PRO A 125 16.03 16.45 5.97
N CYS A 126 15.26 17.53 6.13
CA CYS A 126 15.19 18.59 5.13
C CYS A 126 16.27 19.65 5.41
N LYS A 127 17.30 19.74 4.54
CA LYS A 127 18.13 20.94 4.45
C LYS A 127 17.37 22.01 3.67
N LYS A 128 17.23 23.17 4.33
CA LYS A 128 16.71 24.49 3.90
C LYS A 128 16.39 24.66 2.41
N VAL A 129 15.13 24.99 2.11
CA VAL A 129 14.78 26.12 1.24
C VAL A 129 13.64 26.85 1.94
N GLN A 130 13.98 27.93 2.65
CA GLN A 130 13.03 28.95 3.09
C GLN A 130 12.96 30.01 2.00
N GLU A 131 11.79 30.62 1.90
CA GLU A 131 11.41 31.78 1.07
C GLU A 131 10.80 31.44 -0.29
N GLU A 132 9.50 31.11 -0.26
CA GLU A 132 8.48 31.87 -0.99
C GLU A 132 7.09 31.45 -0.47
N LYS A 133 6.65 32.08 0.61
CA LYS A 133 5.26 32.11 1.06
C LYS A 133 4.75 33.53 0.84
N ALA A 134 4.18 33.83 -0.33
CA ALA A 134 3.23 34.95 -0.53
C ALA A 134 2.68 35.08 -1.97
N GLN A 135 2.57 34.01 -2.74
CA GLN A 135 1.92 33.94 -4.06
C GLN A 135 2.01 32.44 -4.39
N THR A 136 0.96 31.63 -4.52
CA THR A 136 -0.25 31.84 -5.30
C THR A 136 -1.34 30.95 -4.71
N ARG A 137 -2.45 31.57 -4.27
CA ARG A 137 -3.64 30.87 -3.77
C ARG A 137 -4.52 30.34 -4.93
N GLU A 138 -3.90 30.07 -6.09
CA GLU A 138 -4.54 29.64 -7.34
C GLU A 138 -3.97 28.34 -7.96
N GLU A 139 -3.00 27.66 -7.32
CA GLU A 139 -2.35 26.45 -7.90
C GLU A 139 -2.81 25.09 -7.34
N HIS A 140 -4.05 24.98 -6.83
CA HIS A 140 -4.66 23.68 -6.52
C HIS A 140 -5.35 23.02 -7.74
N ALA A 141 -4.70 23.08 -8.90
CA ALA A 141 -4.91 22.12 -9.97
C ALA A 141 -3.77 21.08 -9.87
N LYS A 142 -4.01 19.98 -9.15
CA LYS A 142 -3.07 18.84 -9.12
C LYS A 142 -2.70 18.49 -10.58
N LYS A 143 -1.45 18.74 -10.98
CA LYS A 143 -0.87 18.15 -12.19
C LYS A 143 -0.88 16.63 -11.99
N HIS A 144 -1.92 15.96 -12.48
CA HIS A 144 -1.89 14.52 -12.63
C HIS A 144 -0.80 14.19 -13.65
N GLU A 145 0.28 13.53 -13.21
CA GLU A 145 1.25 13.00 -14.15
C GLU A 145 0.58 11.90 -14.97
N THR A 146 0.73 12.00 -16.30
CA THR A 146 0.20 10.97 -17.19
C THR A 146 0.85 9.61 -16.86
N PRO A 147 0.12 8.49 -16.99
CA PRO A 147 0.69 7.18 -16.68
C PRO A 147 2.00 6.87 -17.41
N ASP A 148 2.12 7.27 -18.69
CA ASP A 148 3.35 7.02 -19.46
C ASP A 148 4.56 7.77 -18.88
N ALA A 149 4.37 8.99 -18.34
CA ALA A 149 5.44 9.73 -17.69
C ALA A 149 5.87 9.06 -16.39
N VAL A 150 4.92 8.61 -15.57
CA VAL A 150 5.19 7.93 -14.30
C VAL A 150 5.93 6.60 -14.49
N PHE A 151 5.62 5.88 -15.57
CA PHE A 151 6.26 4.59 -15.87
C PHE A 151 7.60 4.70 -16.61
N SER A 152 8.03 5.90 -17.00
CA SER A 152 9.26 6.11 -17.79
C SER A 152 10.52 5.56 -17.09
N ASP A 153 10.55 5.60 -15.76
CA ASP A 153 11.65 5.08 -14.93
C ASP A 153 11.60 3.56 -14.72
N LEU A 154 10.57 2.87 -15.22
CA LEU A 154 10.38 1.43 -15.03
C LEU A 154 10.87 0.64 -16.24
N LYS A 155 11.35 -0.57 -15.98
CA LYS A 155 11.80 -1.48 -17.04
C LYS A 155 10.57 -2.06 -17.75
N CYS A 156 10.43 -1.80 -19.05
CA CYS A 156 9.42 -2.44 -19.88
C CYS A 156 9.58 -3.97 -19.85
N PHE A 157 8.47 -4.68 -19.58
CA PHE A 157 8.45 -6.14 -19.52
C PHE A 157 7.03 -6.65 -19.72
N ASP A 158 6.81 -7.35 -20.83
CA ASP A 158 5.54 -8.00 -21.14
C ASP A 158 5.67 -9.53 -20.93
N PRO A 159 5.11 -10.08 -19.82
CA PRO A 159 5.14 -11.51 -19.57
C PRO A 159 4.16 -12.32 -20.41
N PHE A 160 3.24 -11.66 -21.11
CA PHE A 160 2.13 -12.30 -21.83
C PHE A 160 2.34 -12.36 -23.34
N GLU A 161 3.36 -11.66 -23.85
CA GLU A 161 3.58 -11.43 -25.29
C GLU A 161 2.33 -10.83 -25.94
N THR A 162 1.85 -9.74 -25.35
CA THR A 162 0.62 -9.07 -25.74
C THR A 162 0.79 -8.50 -27.15
N THR A 163 -0.03 -8.96 -28.09
CA THR A 163 -0.06 -8.43 -29.46
C THR A 163 -0.89 -7.17 -29.57
N ASN A 164 -1.78 -6.92 -28.60
CA ASN A 164 -2.61 -5.73 -28.55
C ASN A 164 -1.81 -4.52 -28.03
N HIS A 165 -1.53 -3.57 -28.92
CA HIS A 165 -0.80 -2.33 -28.62
C HIS A 165 -1.48 -1.41 -27.59
N SER A 166 -2.76 -1.62 -27.29
CA SER A 166 -3.45 -0.93 -26.19
C SER A 166 -2.87 -1.28 -24.82
N TYR A 167 -2.20 -2.42 -24.70
CA TYR A 167 -1.53 -2.82 -23.47
C TYR A 167 -0.06 -2.43 -23.48
N LYS A 168 0.40 -1.89 -22.36
CA LYS A 168 1.81 -1.69 -22.06
C LYS A 168 2.10 -2.25 -20.67
N TRP A 169 3.29 -2.81 -20.48
CA TRP A 169 3.66 -3.52 -19.27
C TRP A 169 5.07 -3.15 -18.79
N TRP A 170 5.21 -3.02 -17.48
CA TRP A 170 6.43 -2.65 -16.80
C TRP A 170 6.68 -3.55 -15.58
N LEU A 171 7.94 -3.83 -15.33
CA LEU A 171 8.40 -4.58 -14.17
C LEU A 171 8.63 -3.64 -12.98
N CYS A 172 8.09 -4.04 -11.83
CA CYS A 172 8.44 -3.46 -10.53
C CYS A 172 9.08 -4.53 -9.64
N GLU A 173 10.29 -4.24 -9.15
CA GLU A 173 11.14 -5.20 -8.44
C GLU A 173 10.84 -5.29 -6.94
N ASN A 174 10.05 -4.38 -6.38
CA ASN A 174 9.68 -4.43 -4.97
C ASN A 174 8.35 -3.72 -4.69
N TYR A 175 7.82 -3.98 -3.50
CA TYR A 175 6.51 -3.52 -3.07
C TYR A 175 6.46 -1.99 -2.97
N THR A 176 7.48 -1.39 -2.36
CA THR A 176 7.60 0.07 -2.21
C THR A 176 7.53 0.78 -3.56
N ARG A 177 8.26 0.28 -4.56
CA ARG A 177 8.27 0.86 -5.90
C ARG A 177 6.90 0.79 -6.58
N VAL A 178 6.15 -0.30 -6.40
CA VAL A 178 4.76 -0.37 -6.88
C VAL A 178 3.91 0.71 -6.21
N CYS A 179 3.95 0.78 -4.89
CA CYS A 179 3.18 1.75 -4.11
C CYS A 179 3.51 3.20 -4.47
N ASP A 180 4.79 3.55 -4.59
CA ASP A 180 5.25 4.89 -4.95
C ASP A 180 4.82 5.27 -6.37
N THR A 181 4.91 4.33 -7.31
CA THR A 181 4.47 4.54 -8.70
C THR A 181 2.97 4.82 -8.76
N LEU A 182 2.16 4.02 -8.05
CA LEU A 182 0.71 4.24 -7.97
C LEU A 182 0.38 5.55 -7.25
N HIS A 183 1.16 5.92 -6.24
CA HIS A 183 0.99 7.16 -5.52
C HIS A 183 1.23 8.41 -6.40
N LYS A 184 2.24 8.39 -7.27
CA LYS A 184 2.46 9.48 -8.26
C LYS A 184 1.26 9.70 -9.18
N MET A 185 0.45 8.66 -9.40
CA MET A 185 -0.79 8.70 -10.18
C MET A 185 -2.05 8.96 -9.34
N ASP A 186 -1.91 9.20 -8.04
CA ASP A 186 -3.02 9.31 -7.07
C ASP A 186 -3.92 8.06 -7.01
N ILE A 187 -3.35 6.87 -7.29
CA ILE A 187 -4.08 5.60 -7.23
C ILE A 187 -3.90 4.95 -5.86
N HIS A 188 -5.02 4.49 -5.29
CA HIS A 188 -5.03 3.79 -4.02
C HIS A 188 -5.41 2.32 -4.20
N LEU A 189 -4.56 1.42 -3.71
CA LEU A 189 -4.88 0.01 -3.72
C LEU A 189 -5.94 -0.32 -2.67
N PRO A 190 -7.01 -1.03 -3.04
CA PRO A 190 -7.88 -1.67 -2.05
C PRO A 190 -7.07 -2.56 -1.10
N THR A 191 -7.43 -2.58 0.18
CA THR A 191 -6.67 -3.29 1.24
C THR A 191 -6.37 -4.74 0.87
N TYR A 192 -7.32 -5.43 0.25
CA TYR A 192 -7.13 -6.83 -0.15
C TYR A 192 -6.10 -6.98 -1.29
N VAL A 193 -6.04 -6.04 -2.25
CA VAL A 193 -5.03 -6.03 -3.33
C VAL A 193 -3.66 -5.76 -2.74
N ALA A 194 -3.56 -4.73 -1.89
CA ALA A 194 -2.32 -4.37 -1.20
C ALA A 194 -1.76 -5.54 -0.39
N LYS A 195 -2.62 -6.22 0.39
CA LYS A 195 -2.24 -7.44 1.14
C LYS A 195 -1.76 -8.56 0.23
N THR A 196 -2.49 -8.83 -0.85
CA THR A 196 -2.12 -9.87 -1.82
C THR A 196 -0.77 -9.55 -2.47
N LEU A 197 -0.55 -8.29 -2.82
CA LEU A 197 0.68 -7.81 -3.46
C LEU A 197 1.85 -7.97 -2.49
N TYR A 198 1.68 -7.51 -1.25
CA TYR A 198 2.69 -7.58 -0.21
C TYR A 198 3.12 -9.03 0.07
N ALA A 199 2.15 -9.94 0.28
CA ALA A 199 2.43 -11.34 0.54
C ALA A 199 3.20 -12.01 -0.61
N ASN A 200 2.78 -11.80 -1.86
CA ASN A 200 3.44 -12.42 -3.01
C ASN A 200 4.81 -11.79 -3.33
N MET A 201 5.01 -10.51 -3.04
CA MET A 201 6.30 -9.84 -3.17
C MET A 201 7.40 -10.47 -2.31
N GLN A 202 7.06 -11.02 -1.13
CA GLN A 202 8.04 -11.71 -0.29
C GLN A 202 8.59 -12.98 -0.95
N PHE A 203 7.77 -13.69 -1.73
CA PHE A 203 8.16 -14.94 -2.39
C PHE A 203 8.80 -14.68 -3.76
N TYR A 204 8.17 -13.87 -4.61
CA TYR A 204 8.58 -13.71 -6.01
C TYR A 204 9.47 -12.50 -6.27
N LYS A 205 9.54 -11.56 -5.32
CA LYS A 205 10.38 -10.35 -5.38
C LYS A 205 10.13 -9.49 -6.62
N HIS A 206 8.91 -9.49 -7.14
CA HIS A 206 8.48 -8.60 -8.21
C HIS A 206 6.94 -8.54 -8.32
N ALA A 207 6.46 -7.54 -9.06
CA ALA A 207 5.15 -7.50 -9.68
C ALA A 207 5.26 -6.86 -11.06
N ILE A 208 4.18 -6.87 -11.81
CA ILE A 208 4.06 -6.07 -13.03
C ILE A 208 3.04 -4.96 -12.83
N LEU A 209 3.33 -3.82 -13.43
CA LEU A 209 2.36 -2.76 -13.66
C LEU A 209 2.00 -2.76 -15.14
N GLY A 210 0.74 -2.47 -15.44
CA GLY A 210 0.27 -2.36 -16.80
C GLY A 210 -0.57 -1.10 -17.00
N LYS A 211 -0.68 -0.71 -18.26
CA LYS A 211 -1.61 0.30 -18.75
C LYS A 211 -2.44 -0.35 -19.85
N TYR A 212 -3.75 -0.15 -19.81
CA TYR A 212 -4.65 -0.47 -20.90
C TYR A 212 -5.44 0.79 -21.29
N THR A 213 -5.41 1.14 -22.57
CA THR A 213 -6.25 2.21 -23.13
C THR A 213 -7.33 1.58 -24.02
N SER A 214 -8.59 1.79 -23.67
CA SER A 214 -9.72 1.30 -24.47
C SER A 214 -9.89 2.09 -25.77
N ILE A 215 -10.74 1.58 -26.66
CA ILE A 215 -11.13 2.27 -27.91
C ILE A 215 -11.82 3.62 -27.62
N GLU A 216 -12.50 3.74 -26.50
CA GLU A 216 -13.17 4.96 -26.02
C GLU A 216 -12.22 5.87 -25.21
N ASP A 217 -10.91 5.72 -25.39
CA ASP A 217 -9.85 6.46 -24.69
C ASP A 217 -9.86 6.36 -23.15
N ARG A 218 -10.56 5.35 -22.60
CA ARG A 218 -10.58 5.11 -21.16
C ARG A 218 -9.30 4.39 -20.73
N CYS A 219 -8.58 4.98 -19.78
CA CYS A 219 -7.31 4.46 -19.29
C CYS A 219 -7.49 3.63 -18.00
N PHE A 220 -6.89 2.45 -17.98
CA PHE A 220 -6.86 1.55 -16.83
C PHE A 220 -5.43 1.25 -16.44
N ILE A 221 -5.14 1.36 -15.14
CA ILE A 221 -3.88 0.90 -14.55
C ILE A 221 -4.08 -0.51 -14.03
N ILE A 222 -3.14 -1.39 -14.34
CA ILE A 222 -3.19 -2.80 -14.03
C ILE A 222 -2.10 -3.12 -13.01
N VAL A 223 -2.46 -3.84 -11.95
CA VAL A 223 -1.49 -4.40 -11.01
C VAL A 223 -1.52 -5.91 -11.17
N GLY A 224 -0.42 -6.46 -11.68
CA GLY A 224 -0.25 -7.90 -11.86
C GLY A 224 0.58 -8.50 -10.73
N ILE A 225 -0.04 -9.37 -9.94
CA ILE A 225 0.58 -10.02 -8.79
C ILE A 225 0.92 -11.46 -9.15
N PRO A 226 2.21 -11.88 -9.09
CA PRO A 226 2.60 -13.22 -9.50
C PRO A 226 1.99 -14.29 -8.58
N VAL A 227 1.62 -15.43 -9.16
CA VAL A 227 1.04 -16.57 -8.44
C VAL A 227 1.59 -17.91 -8.95
N GLN A 228 1.82 -18.86 -8.04
CA GLN A 228 2.27 -20.22 -8.35
C GLN A 228 1.23 -21.05 -9.08
N GLU A 229 -0.04 -20.85 -8.71
CA GLU A 229 -1.16 -21.51 -9.33
C GLU A 229 -2.15 -20.47 -9.80
N LEU A 230 -2.60 -20.60 -11.04
CA LEU A 230 -3.67 -19.76 -11.56
C LEU A 230 -4.99 -20.33 -11.04
N PRO A 231 -5.70 -19.61 -10.16
CA PRO A 231 -7.01 -20.08 -9.73
C PRO A 231 -7.90 -20.22 -10.96
N ARG A 232 -8.63 -21.35 -11.04
CA ARG A 232 -9.73 -21.50 -11.99
C ARG A 232 -10.88 -20.62 -11.52
N ILE A 233 -10.81 -19.33 -11.84
CA ILE A 233 -11.81 -18.37 -11.40
C ILE A 233 -13.05 -18.53 -12.27
N ASN A 234 -13.95 -19.43 -11.85
CA ASN A 234 -15.33 -19.49 -12.35
C ASN A 234 -16.26 -18.53 -11.59
N ASN A 235 -15.71 -17.69 -10.68
CA ASN A 235 -16.50 -16.73 -9.93
C ASN A 235 -16.68 -15.44 -10.74
N PRO A 236 -17.90 -15.14 -11.23
CA PRO A 236 -18.18 -13.92 -11.99
C PRO A 236 -18.01 -12.63 -11.17
N GLN A 237 -17.89 -12.73 -9.84
CA GLN A 237 -17.65 -11.59 -8.94
C GLN A 237 -16.17 -11.34 -8.64
N SER A 238 -15.25 -12.16 -9.15
CA SER A 238 -13.83 -11.93 -8.91
C SER A 238 -13.36 -10.62 -9.55
N PRO A 239 -12.73 -9.71 -8.78
CA PRO A 239 -12.15 -8.49 -9.32
C PRO A 239 -10.82 -8.72 -10.05
N ALA A 240 -10.23 -9.91 -9.94
CA ALA A 240 -8.96 -10.26 -10.56
C ALA A 240 -9.17 -11.14 -11.80
N ARG A 241 -8.39 -10.89 -12.86
CA ARG A 241 -8.27 -11.79 -14.02
C ARG A 241 -6.99 -12.63 -13.90
N PRO A 242 -7.07 -13.96 -13.86
CA PRO A 242 -5.89 -14.81 -13.93
C PRO A 242 -5.34 -14.81 -15.35
N MET A 243 -4.04 -14.62 -15.52
CA MET A 243 -3.39 -14.67 -16.82
C MET A 243 -2.08 -15.44 -16.75
N ALA A 244 -1.93 -16.44 -17.63
CA ALA A 244 -0.73 -17.26 -17.72
C ALA A 244 0.42 -16.51 -18.38
N CYS A 245 1.62 -16.68 -17.83
CA CYS A 245 2.83 -16.13 -18.42
C CYS A 245 3.27 -16.98 -19.60
N ARG A 246 3.73 -16.31 -20.65
CA ARG A 246 4.54 -16.92 -21.72
C ARG A 246 6.02 -16.70 -21.47
N ARG A 247 6.36 -15.59 -20.83
CA ARG A 247 7.73 -15.22 -20.47
C ARG A 247 7.85 -15.02 -18.97
N PHE A 248 8.93 -15.56 -18.40
CA PHE A 248 9.24 -15.48 -16.97
C PHE A 248 10.42 -14.55 -16.74
N ILE A 249 10.41 -13.86 -15.60
CA ILE A 249 11.51 -13.00 -15.15
C ILE A 249 12.66 -13.85 -14.60
N ASN A 250 12.32 -14.95 -13.94
CA ASN A 250 13.24 -15.89 -13.31
C ASN A 250 12.55 -17.26 -13.14
N ASN A 251 13.32 -18.28 -12.74
CA ASN A 251 12.81 -19.62 -12.44
C ASN A 251 12.06 -19.71 -11.09
N SER A 252 11.42 -18.63 -10.62
CA SER A 252 10.81 -18.56 -9.28
C SER A 252 9.51 -19.36 -9.13
N GLY A 253 9.08 -20.11 -10.15
CA GLY A 253 7.99 -21.08 -10.05
C GLY A 253 6.57 -20.49 -10.09
N TYR A 254 6.41 -19.17 -10.26
CA TYR A 254 5.09 -18.60 -10.59
C TYR A 254 4.65 -19.06 -12.00
N LYS A 255 3.35 -19.25 -12.21
CA LYS A 255 2.78 -19.69 -13.50
C LYS A 255 2.04 -18.57 -14.24
N GLY A 256 1.76 -17.47 -13.56
CA GLY A 256 0.97 -16.38 -14.10
C GLY A 256 0.83 -15.22 -13.13
N TYR A 257 -0.03 -14.27 -13.48
CA TYR A 257 -0.37 -13.13 -12.65
C TYR A 257 -1.88 -13.06 -12.40
N LEU A 258 -2.27 -12.62 -11.20
CA LEU A 258 -3.58 -12.05 -10.95
C LEU A 258 -3.55 -10.58 -11.33
N LEU A 259 -4.36 -10.21 -12.33
CA LEU A 259 -4.44 -8.86 -12.86
C LEU A 259 -5.62 -8.11 -12.24
N PHE A 260 -5.33 -7.03 -11.53
CA PHE A 260 -6.32 -6.10 -10.97
C PHE A 260 -6.38 -4.85 -11.81
N TYR A 261 -7.57 -4.49 -12.29
CA TYR A 261 -7.79 -3.33 -13.15
C TYR A 261 -8.32 -2.17 -12.31
N ILE A 262 -7.67 -1.02 -12.41
CA ILE A 262 -8.05 0.19 -11.70
C ILE A 262 -8.31 1.24 -12.75
N ASP A 263 -9.52 1.78 -12.76
CA ASP A 263 -9.87 2.91 -13.60
C ASP A 263 -9.06 4.13 -13.18
N TYR A 264 -8.31 4.72 -14.11
CA TYR A 264 -7.39 5.82 -13.80
C TYR A 264 -8.13 7.09 -13.37
N ALA A 265 -9.28 7.38 -13.99
CA ALA A 265 -10.04 8.61 -13.73
C ALA A 265 -10.75 8.59 -12.36
N THR A 266 -11.27 7.42 -11.96
CA THR A 266 -12.07 7.26 -10.75
C THR A 266 -11.32 6.59 -9.61
N THR A 267 -10.14 6.02 -9.87
CA THR A 267 -9.36 5.15 -8.95
C THR A 267 -10.11 3.89 -8.52
N ALA A 268 -11.28 3.62 -9.13
CA ALA A 268 -12.10 2.48 -8.77
C ALA A 268 -11.48 1.19 -9.29
N LEU A 269 -11.44 0.18 -8.44
CA LEU A 269 -11.17 -1.18 -8.86
C LEU A 269 -12.35 -1.65 -9.73
N VAL A 270 -12.07 -2.03 -10.96
CA VAL A 270 -13.05 -2.51 -11.92
C VAL A 270 -12.82 -3.98 -12.23
N LYS A 271 -13.89 -4.67 -12.62
CA LYS A 271 -13.77 -6.00 -13.21
C LYS A 271 -12.98 -5.88 -14.51
N ALA A 272 -12.11 -6.84 -14.77
CA ALA A 272 -11.28 -6.86 -15.96
C ALA A 272 -12.15 -6.64 -17.22
N VAL A 273 -11.73 -5.68 -18.04
CA VAL A 273 -12.37 -5.38 -19.31
C VAL A 273 -12.17 -6.60 -20.22
N VAL A 274 -13.26 -7.29 -20.54
CA VAL A 274 -13.24 -8.34 -21.55
C VAL A 274 -13.25 -7.62 -22.89
N VAL A 275 -12.17 -7.75 -23.64
CA VAL A 275 -12.14 -7.50 -25.08
C VAL A 275 -12.40 -8.84 -25.76
#